data_AF-A0A7S1CII1-F1
#
_entry.id   AF-A0A7S1CII1-F1
#
_cell.length_a   1.000
_cell.length_b   1.000
_cell.length_c   1.000
_cell.angle_alpha   90.00
_cell.angle_beta   90.00
_cell.angle_gamma   90.00
#
_symmetry.space_group_name_H-M   'P 1'
#
loop_
_entity.id
_entity.type
_entity.pdbx_description
1 polymer ?
#
loop_
_entity_poly.entity_id
_entity_poly.type
_entity_poly.pdbx_seq_one_letter_code
_entity_poly.pdbx_strand_id
1 'polypeptide(L)'
;GGAGDGGGGGAVARAAGFRAPDGGTGQSELWVRNSSVAADHVAAGSFESAMNLLHRQVGFVRFEPLREMFMQVYEGARSSLPTLPSLPATAPGLTRNPTDAAPPGEKSLPDVCVTLSSLVDRLKLVYKCFQGGKFSDASAHVDYLLRAIPLVVVESRDNVNAVKELLGICSEYKIAVMLELERREINKSGGKESLPRQLELAAYMTHCNLQPAHLILALDLAMSLAFKCQNFIHAAWFAGRMLELPETGSSKNAERLTKAKKVLRASEAKARNSITIDYDERNPFRVCVGSLTPIYKGSPIVACPYTNVAYKPEFKDSVCRACGMAQVGLETLGLVCSAVKTRR
;
A
#
# COMPACT_ATOMS: atom_id res chain seq x y z
N GLY A 1 -72.55 -63.17 -17.78
CA GLY A 1 -71.09 -63.29 -17.98
C GLY A 1 -70.69 -62.26 -19.00
N GLY A 2 -69.63 -61.48 -18.83
CA GLY A 2 -68.55 -61.51 -17.86
C GLY A 2 -67.38 -60.74 -18.48
N ALA A 3 -66.79 -59.82 -17.70
CA ALA A 3 -65.44 -59.22 -17.80
C ALA A 3 -65.00 -58.56 -19.14
N GLY A 4 -64.18 -57.52 -19.20
CA GLY A 4 -63.40 -56.77 -18.22
C GLY A 4 -62.30 -56.01 -18.99
N ASP A 5 -61.99 -54.81 -18.51
CA ASP A 5 -61.05 -53.80 -19.02
C ASP A 5 -59.60 -54.31 -19.23
N GLY A 6 -58.81 -53.64 -20.08
CA GLY A 6 -57.34 -53.83 -20.09
C GLY A 6 -56.63 -53.53 -21.41
N GLY A 7 -56.03 -52.34 -21.51
CA GLY A 7 -55.16 -51.93 -22.61
C GLY A 7 -53.73 -52.48 -22.54
N GLY A 8 -52.90 -52.04 -23.50
CA GLY A 8 -51.44 -52.00 -23.34
C GLY A 8 -50.62 -52.44 -24.55
N GLY A 9 -49.73 -51.55 -24.99
CA GLY A 9 -48.55 -51.87 -25.81
C GLY A 9 -48.68 -51.49 -27.28
N GLY A 10 -48.66 -50.22 -27.68
CA GLY A 10 -47.69 -49.22 -27.22
C GLY A 10 -46.35 -49.50 -27.89
N ALA A 11 -46.05 -48.72 -28.93
CA ALA A 11 -44.85 -48.79 -29.75
C ALA A 11 -43.58 -49.09 -28.94
N VAL A 12 -42.72 -49.95 -29.50
CA VAL A 12 -41.36 -50.18 -29.03
C VAL A 12 -40.63 -48.83 -29.01
N ALA A 13 -40.61 -48.18 -27.85
CA ALA A 13 -39.85 -46.96 -27.64
C ALA A 13 -38.39 -47.29 -27.90
N ARG A 14 -37.82 -46.69 -28.96
CA ARG A 14 -36.37 -46.67 -29.15
C ARG A 14 -35.74 -46.27 -27.83
N ALA A 15 -34.88 -47.14 -27.29
CA ALA A 15 -34.11 -46.86 -26.10
C ALA A 15 -33.51 -45.45 -26.24
N ALA A 16 -33.90 -44.53 -25.36
CA ALA A 16 -33.31 -43.21 -25.31
C ALA A 16 -31.80 -43.40 -25.15
N GLY A 17 -31.05 -43.11 -26.22
CA GLY A 17 -29.60 -43.29 -26.22
C GLY A 17 -28.98 -42.50 -25.08
N PHE A 18 -27.90 -43.05 -24.49
CA PHE A 18 -27.14 -42.32 -23.47
C PHE A 18 -26.68 -40.97 -24.04
N ARG A 19 -27.03 -39.89 -23.34
CA ARG A 19 -26.54 -38.53 -23.61
C ARG A 19 -25.67 -38.10 -22.45
N ALA A 20 -24.41 -37.74 -22.74
CA ALA A 20 -23.52 -37.19 -21.73
C ALA A 20 -24.09 -35.84 -21.20
N PRO A 21 -23.96 -35.57 -19.89
CA PRO A 21 -24.39 -34.30 -19.33
C PRO A 21 -23.51 -33.14 -19.81
N ASP A 22 -24.11 -31.95 -19.93
CA ASP A 22 -23.37 -30.73 -20.20
C ASP A 22 -22.58 -30.30 -18.94
N GLY A 23 -21.39 -29.74 -19.15
CA GLY A 23 -20.56 -29.22 -18.06
C GLY A 23 -21.19 -28.00 -17.38
N GLY A 24 -21.10 -27.93 -16.06
CA GLY A 24 -21.50 -26.74 -15.30
C GLY A 24 -20.48 -25.59 -15.41
N THR A 25 -20.86 -24.41 -14.94
CA THR A 25 -19.96 -23.26 -14.82
C THR A 25 -18.83 -23.55 -13.83
N GLY A 26 -17.59 -23.23 -14.20
CA GLY A 26 -16.44 -23.42 -13.34
C GLY A 26 -16.43 -22.46 -12.14
N GLN A 27 -15.89 -22.90 -11.00
CA GLN A 27 -15.81 -22.10 -9.77
C GLN A 27 -15.07 -20.77 -9.97
N SER A 28 -13.94 -20.78 -10.69
CA SER A 28 -13.19 -19.57 -11.03
C SER A 28 -14.02 -18.55 -11.81
N GLU A 29 -14.87 -19.01 -12.73
CA GLU A 29 -15.74 -18.13 -13.52
C GLU A 29 -16.82 -17.48 -12.64
N LEU A 30 -17.38 -18.24 -11.69
CA LEU A 30 -18.32 -17.71 -10.70
C LEU A 30 -17.67 -16.62 -9.84
N TRP A 31 -16.44 -16.83 -9.37
CA TRP A 31 -15.71 -15.83 -8.58
C TRP A 31 -15.48 -14.51 -9.33
N VAL A 32 -15.07 -14.60 -10.60
CA VAL A 32 -14.89 -13.44 -11.49
C VAL A 32 -16.21 -12.71 -11.71
N ARG A 33 -17.30 -13.44 -11.92
CA ARG A 33 -18.65 -12.88 -12.12
C ARG A 33 -19.19 -12.18 -10.86
N ASN A 34 -18.89 -12.72 -9.69
CA ASN A 34 -19.47 -12.28 -8.42
C ASN A 34 -18.71 -11.13 -7.76
N SER A 35 -17.48 -10.83 -8.19
CA SER A 35 -16.62 -9.85 -7.52
C SER A 35 -16.11 -8.75 -8.44
N SER A 36 -15.92 -7.55 -7.87
CA SER A 36 -15.19 -6.44 -8.48
C SER A 36 -13.86 -6.15 -7.76
N VAL A 37 -13.42 -7.04 -6.87
CA VAL A 37 -12.16 -6.91 -6.12
C VAL A 37 -11.06 -7.65 -6.87
N ALA A 38 -9.94 -6.98 -7.12
CA ALA A 38 -8.84 -7.55 -7.90
C ALA A 38 -8.30 -8.85 -7.30
N ALA A 39 -8.20 -8.95 -5.97
CA ALA A 39 -7.77 -10.14 -5.25
C ALA A 39 -8.57 -11.39 -5.63
N ASP A 40 -9.89 -11.26 -5.80
CA ASP A 40 -10.76 -12.38 -6.13
C ASP A 40 -10.54 -12.88 -7.55
N HIS A 41 -10.23 -11.96 -8.47
CA HIS A 41 -9.90 -12.28 -9.85
C HIS A 41 -8.53 -12.95 -9.95
N VAL A 42 -7.58 -12.52 -9.12
CA VAL A 42 -6.28 -13.19 -8.97
C VAL A 42 -6.45 -14.60 -8.42
N ALA A 43 -7.22 -14.77 -7.34
CA ALA A 43 -7.52 -16.08 -6.76
C ALA A 43 -8.21 -17.03 -7.76
N ALA A 44 -9.04 -16.49 -8.65
CA ALA A 44 -9.67 -17.24 -9.74
C ALA A 44 -8.72 -17.65 -10.86
N GLY A 45 -7.51 -17.07 -10.92
CA GLY A 45 -6.56 -17.24 -12.03
C GLY A 45 -6.81 -16.32 -13.23
N SER A 46 -7.78 -15.40 -13.13
CA SER A 46 -8.08 -14.41 -14.17
C SER A 46 -7.23 -13.15 -14.01
N PHE A 47 -5.92 -13.31 -14.25
CA PHE A 47 -4.95 -12.22 -14.04
C PHE A 47 -5.20 -11.00 -14.93
N GLU A 48 -5.61 -11.20 -16.17
CA GLU A 48 -5.94 -10.10 -17.08
C GLU A 48 -7.09 -9.25 -16.54
N SER A 49 -8.16 -9.89 -16.06
CA SER A 49 -9.29 -9.19 -15.45
C SER A 49 -8.89 -8.46 -14.16
N ALA A 50 -8.05 -9.09 -13.31
CA ALA A 50 -7.50 -8.43 -12.14
C ALA A 50 -6.65 -7.19 -12.48
N MET A 51 -5.80 -7.28 -13.51
CA MET A 51 -4.99 -6.15 -13.99
C MET A 51 -5.87 -5.02 -14.51
N ASN A 52 -6.91 -5.34 -15.27
CA ASN A 52 -7.88 -4.35 -15.77
C ASN A 52 -8.62 -3.64 -14.62
N LEU A 53 -8.98 -4.37 -13.55
CA LEU A 53 -9.57 -3.77 -12.34
C LEU A 53 -8.57 -2.82 -11.66
N LEU A 54 -7.34 -3.25 -11.42
CA LEU A 54 -6.32 -2.42 -10.77
C LEU A 54 -5.94 -1.19 -11.59
N HIS A 55 -5.91 -1.30 -12.93
CA HIS A 55 -5.73 -0.16 -13.80
C HIS A 55 -6.86 0.88 -13.62
N ARG A 56 -8.12 0.44 -13.68
CA ARG A 56 -9.29 1.34 -13.55
C ARG A 56 -9.47 1.91 -12.14
N GLN A 57 -9.11 1.15 -11.11
CA GLN A 57 -9.36 1.50 -9.71
C GLN A 57 -8.22 2.32 -9.09
N VAL A 58 -6.97 1.96 -9.36
CA VAL A 58 -5.80 2.58 -8.70
C VAL A 58 -4.70 3.00 -9.68
N GLY A 59 -4.96 2.90 -10.99
CA GLY A 59 -4.11 3.46 -12.03
C GLY A 59 -2.83 2.67 -12.30
N PHE A 60 -2.82 1.38 -11.98
CA PHE A 60 -1.65 0.54 -12.22
C PHE A 60 -1.39 0.35 -13.72
N VAL A 61 -0.15 0.60 -14.13
CA VAL A 61 0.34 0.41 -15.50
C VAL A 61 1.53 -0.54 -15.57
N ARG A 62 2.26 -0.71 -14.46
CA ARG A 62 3.36 -1.67 -14.33
C ARG A 62 2.99 -2.76 -13.33
N PHE A 63 2.80 -3.98 -13.82
CA PHE A 63 2.35 -5.12 -13.04
C PHE A 63 3.46 -6.10 -12.64
N GLU A 64 4.66 -6.00 -13.22
CA GLU A 64 5.80 -6.86 -12.89
C GLU A 64 6.07 -6.99 -11.37
N PRO A 65 6.01 -5.90 -10.55
CA PRO A 65 6.21 -6.01 -9.11
C PRO A 65 5.17 -6.86 -8.37
N LEU A 66 4.00 -7.10 -8.96
CA LEU A 66 2.90 -7.87 -8.37
C LEU A 66 2.96 -9.36 -8.67
N ARG A 67 3.86 -9.80 -9.55
CA ARG A 67 3.94 -11.20 -10.01
C ARG A 67 3.97 -12.19 -8.86
N GLU A 68 4.86 -12.00 -7.88
CA GLU A 68 4.99 -12.89 -6.72
C GLU A 68 3.71 -12.93 -5.88
N MET A 69 3.09 -11.76 -5.65
CA MET A 69 1.84 -11.67 -4.88
C MET A 69 0.67 -12.30 -5.62
N PHE A 70 0.60 -12.15 -6.94
CA PHE A 70 -0.45 -12.75 -7.75
C PHE A 70 -0.39 -14.26 -7.68
N MET A 71 0.82 -14.83 -7.78
CA MET A 71 1.02 -16.26 -7.63
C MET A 71 0.67 -16.74 -6.21
N GLN A 72 1.07 -16.02 -5.16
CA GLN A 72 0.74 -16.37 -3.77
C GLN A 72 -0.78 -16.38 -3.51
N VAL A 73 -1.51 -15.39 -4.04
CA VAL A 73 -2.98 -15.34 -3.90
C VAL A 73 -3.65 -16.44 -4.72
N TYR A 74 -3.17 -16.70 -5.94
CA TYR A 74 -3.69 -17.77 -6.79
C TYR A 74 -3.50 -19.16 -6.17
N GLU A 75 -2.30 -19.46 -5.68
CA GLU A 75 -1.99 -20.74 -5.05
C GLU A 75 -2.70 -20.89 -3.70
N GLY A 76 -2.78 -19.80 -2.92
CA GLY A 76 -3.42 -19.79 -1.60
C GLY A 76 -4.93 -20.05 -1.62
N ALA A 77 -5.60 -19.81 -2.75
CA ALA A 77 -7.04 -20.02 -2.90
C ALA A 77 -7.41 -21.47 -3.32
N ARG A 78 -6.42 -22.36 -3.52
CA ARG A 78 -6.64 -23.71 -4.06
C ARG A 78 -6.18 -24.78 -3.08
N SER A 79 -6.89 -25.90 -3.06
CA SER A 79 -6.49 -27.11 -2.36
C SER A 79 -6.21 -28.25 -3.34
N SER A 80 -5.64 -29.35 -2.87
CA SER A 80 -5.45 -30.58 -3.65
C SER A 80 -6.04 -31.74 -2.87
N LEU A 81 -7.08 -32.36 -3.43
CA LEU A 81 -7.81 -33.46 -2.82
C LEU A 81 -7.69 -34.72 -3.70
N PRO A 82 -6.86 -35.70 -3.31
CA PRO A 82 -6.84 -36.99 -3.99
C PRO A 82 -8.18 -37.70 -3.77
N THR A 83 -8.76 -38.24 -4.84
CA THR A 83 -10.04 -38.96 -4.77
C THR A 83 -9.80 -40.46 -4.88
N LEU A 84 -9.75 -41.01 -6.09
CA LEU A 84 -9.46 -42.43 -6.33
C LEU A 84 -7.98 -42.64 -6.69
N PRO A 85 -7.39 -43.80 -6.32
CA PRO A 85 -6.03 -44.15 -6.75
C PRO A 85 -5.88 -44.10 -8.26
N SER A 86 -4.73 -43.63 -8.74
CA SER A 86 -4.39 -43.49 -10.17
C SER A 86 -5.23 -42.48 -10.96
N LEU A 87 -6.08 -41.67 -10.29
CA LEU A 87 -6.72 -40.50 -10.89
C LEU A 87 -6.03 -39.20 -10.44
N PRO A 88 -6.05 -38.15 -11.28
CA PRO A 88 -5.56 -36.84 -10.87
C PRO A 88 -6.36 -36.32 -9.67
N ALA A 89 -5.66 -35.65 -8.75
CA ALA A 89 -6.30 -34.97 -7.63
C ALA A 89 -7.26 -33.87 -8.14
N THR A 90 -8.37 -33.69 -7.44
CA THR A 90 -9.24 -32.54 -7.68
C THR A 90 -8.66 -31.34 -6.96
N ALA A 91 -8.89 -30.14 -7.50
CA ALA A 91 -8.39 -28.90 -6.91
C ALA A 91 -9.55 -27.97 -6.52
N PRO A 92 -10.31 -28.30 -5.45
CA PRO A 92 -11.40 -27.44 -5.02
C PRO A 92 -10.86 -26.11 -4.50
N GLY A 93 -11.49 -25.01 -4.91
CA GLY A 93 -11.18 -23.68 -4.44
C GLY A 93 -11.72 -23.44 -3.03
N LEU A 94 -10.90 -22.83 -2.19
CA LEU A 94 -11.27 -22.41 -0.85
C LEU A 94 -12.17 -21.17 -0.94
N THR A 95 -13.27 -21.17 -0.18
CA THR A 95 -14.27 -20.09 -0.23
C THR A 95 -14.45 -19.45 1.13
N ARG A 96 -14.53 -18.12 1.17
CA ARG A 96 -14.78 -17.37 2.41
C ARG A 96 -16.26 -17.34 2.83
N ASN A 97 -17.18 -17.66 1.93
CA ASN A 97 -18.63 -17.67 2.17
C ASN A 97 -19.30 -19.02 1.85
N PRO A 98 -18.94 -20.11 2.55
CA PRO A 98 -19.38 -21.46 2.22
C PRO A 98 -20.89 -21.70 2.38
N THR A 99 -21.60 -20.83 3.12
CA THR A 99 -23.02 -21.01 3.50
C THR A 99 -24.01 -20.17 2.69
N ASP A 100 -23.56 -19.33 1.76
CA ASP A 100 -24.35 -18.18 1.28
C ASP A 100 -25.27 -18.41 0.07
N ALA A 101 -25.41 -19.62 -0.47
CA ALA A 101 -26.34 -19.84 -1.60
C ALA A 101 -26.83 -21.29 -1.80
N ALA A 102 -28.11 -21.40 -2.20
CA ALA A 102 -28.66 -22.49 -2.99
C ALA A 102 -28.96 -21.97 -4.40
N PRO A 103 -28.51 -22.65 -5.48
CA PRO A 103 -27.66 -23.85 -5.49
C PRO A 103 -26.25 -23.57 -4.93
N PRO A 104 -25.59 -24.59 -4.32
CA PRO A 104 -24.26 -24.44 -3.74
C PRO A 104 -23.26 -23.83 -4.73
N GLY A 105 -22.56 -22.77 -4.31
CA GLY A 105 -21.47 -22.18 -5.08
C GLY A 105 -21.85 -21.00 -5.99
N GLU A 106 -23.14 -20.73 -6.25
CA GLU A 106 -23.54 -19.67 -7.21
C GLU A 106 -23.03 -18.28 -6.80
N LYS A 107 -23.08 -17.97 -5.50
CA LYS A 107 -22.57 -16.72 -4.91
C LYS A 107 -21.20 -16.87 -4.25
N SER A 108 -20.49 -17.98 -4.52
CA SER A 108 -19.20 -18.21 -3.87
C SER A 108 -18.19 -17.14 -4.25
N LEU A 109 -17.31 -16.86 -3.30
CA LEU A 109 -16.16 -15.97 -3.43
C LEU A 109 -14.93 -16.68 -2.85
N PRO A 110 -13.74 -16.44 -3.41
CA PRO A 110 -12.53 -17.10 -2.95
C PRO A 110 -12.12 -16.65 -1.56
N ASP A 111 -11.48 -17.54 -0.83
CA ASP A 111 -10.66 -17.11 0.31
C ASP A 111 -9.34 -16.52 -0.19
N VAL A 112 -8.81 -15.52 0.52
CA VAL A 112 -7.62 -14.76 0.11
C VAL A 112 -6.61 -14.73 1.26
N CYS A 113 -5.40 -15.21 0.98
CA CYS A 113 -4.34 -15.37 1.98
C CYS A 113 -3.77 -14.04 2.52
N VAL A 114 -4.04 -12.92 1.85
CA VAL A 114 -3.61 -11.58 2.27
C VAL A 114 -4.66 -10.97 3.20
N THR A 115 -4.34 -10.89 4.49
CA THR A 115 -5.24 -10.37 5.53
C THR A 115 -4.77 -9.03 6.07
N LEU A 116 -5.71 -8.19 6.52
CA LEU A 116 -5.38 -6.89 7.14
C LEU A 116 -4.43 -7.03 8.34
N SER A 117 -4.62 -8.06 9.17
CA SER A 117 -3.74 -8.35 10.31
C SER A 117 -2.29 -8.60 9.89
N SER A 118 -2.09 -9.41 8.83
CA SER A 118 -0.75 -9.67 8.29
C SER A 118 -0.05 -8.40 7.80
N LEU A 119 -0.80 -7.46 7.21
CA LEU A 119 -0.27 -6.18 6.75
C LEU A 119 0.10 -5.27 7.93
N VAL A 120 -0.73 -5.23 8.98
CA VAL A 120 -0.41 -4.49 10.21
C VAL A 120 0.83 -5.05 10.90
N ASP A 121 1.01 -6.37 10.92
CA ASP A 121 2.22 -6.99 11.47
C ASP A 121 3.46 -6.67 10.63
N ARG A 122 3.33 -6.66 9.30
CA ARG A 122 4.39 -6.21 8.39
C ARG A 122 4.74 -4.73 8.59
N LEU A 123 3.77 -3.86 8.89
CA LEU A 123 4.01 -2.45 9.21
C LEU A 123 4.86 -2.28 10.48
N LYS A 124 4.69 -3.13 11.50
CA LYS A 124 5.54 -3.10 12.70
C LYS A 124 7.02 -3.35 12.37
N LEU A 125 7.32 -4.12 11.32
CA LEU A 125 8.69 -4.31 10.83
C LEU A 125 9.26 -3.03 10.20
N VAL A 126 8.43 -2.26 9.47
CA VAL A 126 8.83 -0.93 8.97
C VAL A 126 9.25 -0.03 10.13
N TYR A 127 8.45 0.01 11.20
CA TYR A 127 8.76 0.80 12.40
C TYR A 127 10.09 0.35 13.04
N LYS A 128 10.28 -0.95 13.21
CA LYS A 128 11.52 -1.51 13.77
C LYS A 128 12.75 -1.15 12.92
N CYS A 129 12.66 -1.27 11.59
CA CYS A 129 13.75 -0.92 10.69
C CYS A 129 14.02 0.59 10.66
N PHE A 130 12.99 1.43 10.70
CA PHE A 130 13.11 2.88 10.77
C PHE A 130 13.82 3.32 12.05
N GLN A 131 13.36 2.83 13.21
CA GLN A 131 13.99 3.07 14.51
C GLN A 131 15.45 2.59 14.56
N GLY A 132 15.75 1.47 13.90
CA GLY A 132 17.10 0.90 13.79
C GLY A 132 18.00 1.54 12.72
N GLY A 133 17.52 2.54 11.97
CA GLY A 133 18.29 3.20 10.91
C GLY A 133 18.56 2.33 9.67
N LYS A 134 17.83 1.21 9.51
CA LYS A 134 17.90 0.26 8.39
C LYS A 134 16.92 0.66 7.28
N PHE A 135 17.18 1.81 6.65
CA PHE A 135 16.25 2.43 5.70
C PHE A 135 16.05 1.63 4.40
N SER A 136 17.07 0.88 3.94
CA SER A 136 16.92 -0.01 2.78
C SER A 136 15.93 -1.14 3.06
N ASP A 137 16.05 -1.79 4.23
CA ASP A 137 15.11 -2.84 4.67
C ASP A 137 13.71 -2.25 4.90
N ALA A 138 13.63 -1.07 5.51
CA ALA A 138 12.37 -0.35 5.68
C ALA A 138 11.69 -0.09 4.31
N SER A 139 12.45 0.34 3.30
CA SER A 139 11.92 0.51 1.93
C SER A 139 11.36 -0.81 1.40
N ALA A 140 12.08 -1.91 1.52
CA ALA A 140 11.63 -3.21 1.03
C ALA A 140 10.34 -3.69 1.74
N HIS A 141 10.21 -3.44 3.04
CA HIS A 141 8.97 -3.74 3.78
C HIS A 141 7.80 -2.86 3.33
N VAL A 142 8.04 -1.57 3.09
CA VAL A 142 7.01 -0.64 2.57
C VAL A 142 6.62 -1.01 1.13
N ASP A 143 7.58 -1.37 0.28
CA ASP A 143 7.32 -1.80 -1.10
C ASP A 143 6.48 -3.07 -1.14
N TYR A 144 6.73 -4.02 -0.23
CA TYR A 144 5.88 -5.20 -0.04
C TYR A 144 4.45 -4.79 0.35
N LEU A 145 4.29 -3.89 1.33
CA LEU A 145 2.97 -3.43 1.78
C LEU A 145 2.20 -2.77 0.63
N LEU A 146 2.85 -1.88 -0.13
CA LEU A 146 2.25 -1.21 -1.28
C LEU A 146 1.80 -2.18 -2.38
N ARG A 147 2.44 -3.35 -2.51
CA ARG A 147 2.03 -4.41 -3.45
C ARG A 147 0.92 -5.31 -2.89
N ALA A 148 0.86 -5.49 -1.56
CA ALA A 148 -0.09 -6.39 -0.91
C ALA A 148 -1.46 -5.74 -0.64
N ILE A 149 -1.47 -4.46 -0.27
CA ILE A 149 -2.69 -3.70 0.04
C ILE A 149 -3.79 -3.80 -1.04
N PRO A 150 -3.52 -3.73 -2.36
CA PRO A 150 -4.58 -3.84 -3.38
C PRO A 150 -5.17 -5.26 -3.50
N LEU A 151 -4.55 -6.24 -2.83
CA LEU A 151 -4.96 -7.64 -2.85
C LEU A 151 -5.60 -8.09 -1.52
N VAL A 152 -5.85 -7.17 -0.59
CA VAL A 152 -6.60 -7.47 0.64
C VAL A 152 -8.10 -7.45 0.36
N VAL A 153 -8.82 -8.37 1.00
CA VAL A 153 -10.29 -8.36 1.00
C VAL A 153 -10.79 -8.16 2.42
N VAL A 154 -11.73 -7.22 2.59
CA VAL A 154 -12.36 -6.89 3.87
C VAL A 154 -13.87 -6.73 3.71
N GLU A 155 -14.61 -7.00 4.79
CA GLU A 155 -16.08 -7.05 4.75
C GLU A 155 -16.75 -5.78 5.31
N SER A 156 -16.15 -5.16 6.35
CA SER A 156 -16.73 -4.00 7.01
C SER A 156 -16.20 -2.68 6.45
N ARG A 157 -17.02 -1.63 6.52
CA ARG A 157 -16.62 -0.26 6.18
C ARG A 157 -15.45 0.24 7.04
N ASP A 158 -15.42 -0.16 8.31
CA ASP A 158 -14.35 0.19 9.24
C ASP A 158 -13.02 -0.42 8.79
N ASN A 159 -13.02 -1.69 8.36
CA ASN A 159 -11.83 -2.33 7.81
C ASN A 159 -11.40 -1.70 6.48
N VAL A 160 -12.33 -1.24 5.64
CA VAL A 160 -11.99 -0.46 4.42
C VAL A 160 -11.27 0.84 4.79
N ASN A 161 -11.74 1.55 5.82
CA ASN A 161 -11.09 2.76 6.30
C ASN A 161 -9.70 2.46 6.87
N ALA A 162 -9.55 1.38 7.64
CA ALA A 162 -8.26 0.94 8.17
C ALA A 162 -7.24 0.59 7.06
N VAL A 163 -7.68 -0.02 5.95
CA VAL A 163 -6.83 -0.27 4.78
C VAL A 163 -6.36 1.03 4.14
N LYS A 164 -7.24 2.03 4.01
CA LYS A 164 -6.90 3.35 3.46
C LYS A 164 -5.94 4.11 4.37
N GLU A 165 -6.14 4.04 5.68
CA GLU A 165 -5.23 4.63 6.68
C GLU A 165 -3.85 3.97 6.60
N LEU A 166 -3.80 2.63 6.56
CA LEU A 166 -2.57 1.88 6.36
C LEU A 166 -1.82 2.31 5.09
N LEU A 167 -2.53 2.50 3.97
CA LEU A 167 -1.93 2.99 2.72
C LEU A 167 -1.36 4.40 2.87
N GLY A 168 -2.08 5.29 3.58
CA GLY A 168 -1.61 6.62 3.92
C GLY A 168 -0.31 6.58 4.72
N ILE A 169 -0.27 5.77 5.79
CA ILE A 169 0.93 5.56 6.61
C ILE A 169 2.08 5.03 5.75
N CYS A 170 1.86 3.98 4.95
CA CYS A 170 2.90 3.41 4.09
C CYS A 170 3.47 4.44 3.10
N SER A 171 2.61 5.32 2.59
CA SER A 171 3.02 6.38 1.65
C SER A 171 3.90 7.43 2.31
N GLU A 172 3.57 7.86 3.53
CA GLU A 172 4.38 8.80 4.32
C GLU A 172 5.74 8.21 4.70
N TYR A 173 5.76 6.95 5.14
CA TYR A 173 7.01 6.25 5.42
C TYR A 173 7.84 6.02 4.16
N LYS A 174 7.22 5.74 3.00
CA LYS A 174 7.95 5.63 1.73
C LYS A 174 8.67 6.93 1.40
N ILE A 175 7.99 8.07 1.52
CA ILE A 175 8.57 9.39 1.27
C ILE A 175 9.75 9.65 2.21
N ALA A 176 9.56 9.44 3.52
CA ALA A 176 10.61 9.65 4.51
C ALA A 176 11.85 8.78 4.22
N VAL A 177 11.65 7.50 3.90
CA VAL A 177 12.72 6.57 3.53
C VAL A 177 13.43 7.01 2.25
N MET A 178 12.69 7.45 1.22
CA MET A 178 13.29 7.95 -0.02
C MET A 178 14.15 9.19 0.22
N LEU A 179 13.67 10.15 1.01
CA LEU A 179 14.43 11.35 1.37
C LEU A 179 15.73 11.01 2.10
N GLU A 180 15.67 10.11 3.09
CA GLU A 180 16.85 9.75 3.88
C GLU A 180 17.85 8.90 3.09
N LEU A 181 17.39 8.00 2.21
CA LEU A 181 18.27 7.24 1.34
C LEU A 181 19.00 8.17 0.36
N GLU A 182 18.29 9.08 -0.31
CA GLU A 182 18.91 10.07 -1.20
C GLU A 182 19.93 10.94 -0.45
N ARG A 183 19.57 11.42 0.75
CA ARG A 183 20.48 12.21 1.58
C ARG A 183 21.76 11.44 1.94
N ARG A 184 21.63 10.14 2.26
CA ARG A 184 22.79 9.27 2.56
C ARG A 184 23.68 9.06 1.35
N GLU A 185 23.11 8.88 0.18
CA GLU A 185 23.90 8.73 -1.06
C GLU A 185 24.62 10.03 -1.43
N ILE A 186 23.94 11.18 -1.31
CA ILE A 186 24.55 12.50 -1.49
C ILE A 186 25.68 12.74 -0.47
N ASN A 187 25.52 12.31 0.78
CA ASN A 187 26.56 12.47 1.80
C ASN A 187 27.80 11.60 1.55
N LYS A 188 27.63 10.44 0.90
CA LYS A 188 28.76 9.57 0.53
C LYS A 188 29.52 10.09 -0.68
N SER A 189 28.79 10.60 -1.67
CA SER A 189 29.32 11.00 -2.98
C SER A 189 29.69 12.48 -3.07
N GLY A 190 29.08 13.32 -2.23
CA GLY A 190 29.16 14.76 -2.30
C GLY A 190 30.22 15.37 -1.38
N GLY A 191 30.93 16.38 -1.89
CA GLY A 191 31.74 17.29 -1.09
C GLY A 191 30.89 18.31 -0.33
N LYS A 192 31.53 19.38 0.17
CA LYS A 192 30.86 20.47 0.91
C LYS A 192 29.74 21.17 0.14
N GLU A 193 29.79 21.17 -1.18
CA GLU A 193 28.75 21.76 -2.05
C GLU A 193 27.40 21.04 -1.96
N SER A 194 27.38 19.80 -1.44
CA SER A 194 26.16 19.03 -1.26
C SER A 194 25.40 19.35 0.03
N LEU A 195 26.01 20.12 0.95
CA LEU A 195 25.43 20.44 2.26
C LEU A 195 24.05 21.13 2.20
N PRO A 196 23.77 22.09 1.29
CA PRO A 196 22.45 22.70 1.17
C PRO A 196 21.39 21.64 0.86
N ARG A 197 21.67 20.76 -0.11
CA ARG A 197 20.75 19.69 -0.51
C ARG A 197 20.51 18.67 0.59
N GLN A 198 21.56 18.30 1.34
CA GLN A 198 21.40 17.41 2.48
C GLN A 198 20.51 18.01 3.58
N LEU A 199 20.62 19.33 3.79
CA LEU A 199 19.80 20.06 4.76
C LEU A 199 18.35 20.18 4.32
N GLU A 200 18.11 20.47 3.04
CA GLU A 200 16.77 20.45 2.43
C GLU A 200 16.06 19.11 2.63
N LEU A 201 16.72 18.00 2.25
CA LEU A 201 16.12 16.66 2.37
C LEU A 201 15.80 16.29 3.82
N ALA A 202 16.71 16.64 4.75
CA ALA A 202 16.47 16.44 6.19
C ALA A 202 15.30 17.30 6.69
N ALA A 203 15.20 18.56 6.25
CA ALA A 203 14.12 19.47 6.60
C ALA A 203 12.76 18.98 6.07
N TYR A 204 12.70 18.50 4.83
CA TYR A 204 11.47 17.95 4.25
C TYR A 204 10.99 16.71 4.99
N MET A 205 11.90 15.84 5.44
CA MET A 205 11.54 14.64 6.20
C MET A 205 10.84 14.99 7.53
N THR A 206 11.12 16.16 8.12
CA THR A 206 10.41 16.62 9.34
C THR A 206 8.93 16.91 9.11
N HIS A 207 8.48 17.03 7.86
CA HIS A 207 7.08 17.28 7.50
C HIS A 207 6.30 16.01 7.14
N CYS A 208 6.97 14.85 7.08
CA CYS A 208 6.29 13.57 6.90
C CYS A 208 5.42 13.23 8.13
N ASN A 209 4.23 12.67 7.90
CA ASN A 209 3.33 12.28 8.97
C ASN A 209 3.74 10.91 9.56
N LEU A 210 4.79 10.93 10.38
CA LEU A 210 5.38 9.75 11.03
C LEU A 210 4.82 9.56 12.44
N GLN A 211 5.02 8.36 13.01
CA GLN A 211 4.78 8.17 14.45
C GLN A 211 5.67 9.10 15.27
N PRO A 212 5.21 9.64 16.42
CA PRO A 212 5.95 10.65 17.16
C PRO A 212 7.39 10.22 17.51
N ALA A 213 7.60 8.96 17.89
CA ALA A 213 8.92 8.40 18.15
C ALA A 213 9.90 8.54 16.96
N HIS A 214 9.42 8.32 15.73
CA HIS A 214 10.23 8.45 14.51
C HIS A 214 10.36 9.90 14.06
N LEU A 215 9.33 10.72 14.29
CA LEU A 215 9.38 12.16 14.02
C LEU A 215 10.46 12.85 14.87
N ILE A 216 10.62 12.44 16.13
CA ILE A 216 11.71 12.91 17.00
C ILE A 216 13.08 12.59 16.38
N LEU A 217 13.26 11.41 15.78
CA LEU A 217 14.52 11.05 15.10
C LEU A 217 14.79 11.94 13.88
N ALA A 218 13.76 12.21 13.09
CA ALA A 218 13.86 13.09 11.93
C ALA A 218 14.22 14.54 12.34
N LEU A 219 13.57 15.05 13.39
CA LEU A 219 13.84 16.39 13.93
C LEU A 219 15.25 16.48 14.55
N ASP A 220 15.71 15.48 15.29
CA ASP A 220 17.06 15.46 15.86
C ASP A 220 18.14 15.47 14.77
N LEU A 221 17.92 14.71 13.68
CA LEU A 221 18.80 14.73 12.51
C LEU A 221 18.84 16.12 11.85
N ALA A 222 17.68 16.68 11.51
CA ALA A 222 17.57 17.99 10.86
C ALA A 222 18.17 19.11 11.73
N MET A 223 17.86 19.12 13.03
CA MET A 223 18.42 20.05 14.02
C MET A 223 19.95 19.96 14.06
N SER A 224 20.50 18.74 14.15
CA SER A 224 21.94 18.53 14.24
C SER A 224 22.67 19.00 12.99
N LEU A 225 22.09 18.73 11.82
CA LEU A 225 22.68 19.08 10.54
C LEU A 225 22.58 20.60 10.29
N ALA A 226 21.44 21.22 10.61
CA ALA A 226 21.26 22.67 10.54
C ALA A 226 22.26 23.41 11.44
N PHE A 227 22.45 22.95 12.69
CA PHE A 227 23.41 23.56 13.62
C PHE A 227 24.85 23.44 13.13
N LYS A 228 25.24 22.28 12.57
CA LYS A 228 26.57 22.07 11.97
C LYS A 228 26.82 22.99 10.77
N CYS A 229 25.79 23.23 9.96
CA CYS A 229 25.85 24.13 8.80
C CYS A 229 25.74 25.62 9.16
N GLN A 230 25.70 25.96 10.46
CA GLN A 230 25.49 27.33 10.94
C GLN A 230 24.16 27.96 10.48
N ASN A 231 23.14 27.12 10.24
CA ASN A 231 21.77 27.54 9.99
C ASN A 231 21.00 27.57 11.31
N PHE A 232 21.24 28.62 12.11
CA PHE A 232 20.73 28.69 13.47
C PHE A 232 19.22 28.94 13.53
N ILE A 233 18.64 29.68 12.58
CA ILE A 233 17.18 29.93 12.57
C ILE A 233 16.42 28.62 12.37
N HIS A 234 16.81 27.83 11.36
CA HIS A 234 16.18 26.52 11.13
C HIS A 234 16.49 25.53 12.25
N ALA A 235 17.71 25.52 12.80
CA ALA A 235 18.06 24.67 13.94
C ALA A 235 17.21 24.97 15.18
N ALA A 236 16.93 26.25 15.47
CA ALA A 236 16.04 26.68 16.54
C ALA A 236 14.61 26.19 16.28
N TRP A 237 14.11 26.31 15.04
CA TRP A 237 12.78 25.85 14.69
C TRP A 237 12.61 24.32 14.88
N PHE A 238 13.56 23.53 14.39
CA PHE A 238 13.53 22.06 14.59
C PHE A 238 13.62 21.69 16.06
N ALA A 239 14.47 22.37 16.84
CA ALA A 239 14.58 22.14 18.27
C ALA A 239 13.29 22.48 19.02
N GLY A 240 12.66 23.61 18.71
CA GLY A 240 11.38 24.03 19.29
C GLY A 240 10.28 23.02 19.02
N ARG A 241 10.08 22.65 17.74
CA ARG A 241 9.09 21.65 17.34
C ARG A 241 9.32 20.28 17.97
N MET A 242 10.59 19.89 18.15
CA MET A 242 10.91 18.64 18.84
C MET A 242 10.54 18.69 20.34
N LEU A 243 10.69 19.85 20.99
CA LEU A 243 10.31 20.03 22.40
C LEU A 243 8.78 20.06 22.63
N GLU A 244 8.00 20.38 21.61
CA GLU A 244 6.53 20.36 21.64
C GLU A 244 5.95 18.94 21.59
N LEU A 245 6.72 17.94 21.14
CA LEU A 245 6.25 16.57 21.05
C LEU A 245 6.15 15.92 22.46
N PRO A 246 5.00 15.30 22.81
CA PRO A 246 4.79 14.73 24.15
C PRO A 246 5.83 13.68 24.55
N GLU A 247 6.29 12.89 23.59
CA GLU A 247 7.24 11.77 23.81
C GLU A 247 8.68 12.24 24.07
N THR A 248 8.99 13.53 23.84
CA THR A 248 10.34 14.09 24.03
C THR A 248 10.71 14.19 25.52
N GLY A 249 9.71 14.32 26.41
CA GLY A 249 9.91 14.35 27.86
C GLY A 249 10.18 12.97 28.50
N SER A 250 10.08 11.89 27.72
CA SER A 250 10.32 10.53 28.23
C SER A 250 11.79 10.29 28.58
N SER A 251 12.05 9.43 29.57
CA SER A 251 13.41 9.05 29.98
C SER A 251 14.25 8.49 28.83
N LYS A 252 13.61 7.81 27.86
CA LYS A 252 14.27 7.28 26.65
C LYS A 252 14.84 8.37 25.73
N ASN A 253 14.37 9.61 25.83
CA ASN A 253 14.75 10.74 24.99
C ASN A 253 15.49 11.85 25.77
N ALA A 254 15.91 11.60 27.02
CA ALA A 254 16.53 12.61 27.87
C ALA A 254 17.78 13.27 27.25
N GLU A 255 18.62 12.49 26.56
CA GLU A 255 19.78 13.01 25.84
C GLU A 255 19.39 13.94 24.67
N ARG A 256 18.38 13.55 23.90
CA ARG A 256 17.85 14.38 22.80
C ARG A 256 17.22 15.66 23.33
N LEU A 257 16.50 15.58 24.45
CA LEU A 257 15.88 16.71 25.13
C LEU A 257 16.93 17.74 25.59
N THR A 258 17.99 17.30 26.26
CA THR A 258 19.06 18.19 26.74
C THR A 258 19.79 18.85 25.56
N LYS A 259 20.09 18.07 24.51
CA LYS A 259 20.67 18.57 23.27
C LYS A 259 19.79 19.62 22.60
N ALA A 260 18.48 19.37 22.49
CA ALA A 260 17.52 20.31 21.90
C ALA A 260 17.50 21.66 22.62
N LYS A 261 17.39 21.64 23.96
CA LYS A 261 17.40 22.85 24.78
C LYS A 261 18.70 23.64 24.62
N LYS A 262 19.84 22.94 24.52
CA LYS A 262 21.15 23.56 24.31
C LYS A 262 21.25 24.20 22.92
N VAL A 263 20.84 23.48 21.88
CA VAL A 263 20.84 23.97 20.49
C VAL A 263 19.91 25.16 20.35
N LEU A 264 18.71 25.11 20.92
CA LEU A 264 17.74 26.20 20.88
C LEU A 264 18.34 27.50 21.45
N ARG A 265 18.83 27.47 22.70
CA ARG A 265 19.44 28.63 23.35
C ARG A 265 20.64 29.20 22.56
N ALA A 266 21.50 28.31 22.08
CA ALA A 266 22.69 28.72 21.32
C ALA A 266 22.34 29.31 19.95
N SER A 267 21.24 28.84 19.35
CA SER A 267 20.79 29.27 18.03
C SER A 267 20.03 30.60 18.09
N GLU A 268 19.20 30.80 19.12
CA GLU A 268 18.51 32.06 19.40
C GLU A 268 19.50 33.21 19.62
N ALA A 269 20.63 32.95 20.28
CA ALA A 269 21.67 33.96 20.49
C ALA A 269 22.35 34.42 19.18
N LYS A 270 22.39 33.57 18.14
CA LYS A 270 23.07 33.87 16.86
C LYS A 270 22.12 34.34 15.77
N ALA A 271 20.89 33.84 15.76
CA ALA A 271 19.77 34.26 14.91
C ALA A 271 20.09 34.52 13.43
N ARG A 272 20.96 33.71 12.81
CA ARG A 272 21.37 33.83 11.41
C ARG A 272 21.45 32.47 10.73
N ASN A 273 21.18 32.46 9.42
CA ASN A 273 21.47 31.32 8.56
C ASN A 273 22.66 31.62 7.65
N SER A 274 23.57 30.65 7.54
CA SER A 274 24.78 30.72 6.71
C SER A 274 24.49 30.29 5.26
N ILE A 275 23.66 29.26 5.11
CA ILE A 275 23.34 28.62 3.83
C ILE A 275 21.88 28.87 3.48
N THR A 276 21.63 29.36 2.27
CA THR A 276 20.29 29.45 1.70
C THR A 276 19.84 28.08 1.21
N ILE A 277 18.64 27.66 1.60
CA ILE A 277 18.01 26.38 1.23
C ILE A 277 16.58 26.63 0.74
N ASP A 278 16.07 25.79 -0.16
CA ASP A 278 14.66 25.83 -0.57
C ASP A 278 13.78 25.18 0.51
N TYR A 279 13.60 25.88 1.63
CA TYR A 279 12.76 25.42 2.73
C TYR A 279 12.21 26.61 3.51
N ASP A 280 10.88 26.68 3.58
CA ASP A 280 10.14 27.64 4.40
C ASP A 280 9.33 26.88 5.46
N GLU A 281 9.74 27.03 6.72
CA GLU A 281 9.07 26.40 7.87
C GLU A 281 7.63 26.90 8.14
N ARG A 282 7.23 28.06 7.60
CA ARG A 282 5.92 28.67 7.85
C ARG A 282 4.91 28.36 6.76
N ASN A 283 5.37 27.92 5.60
CA ASN A 283 4.53 27.67 4.45
C ASN A 283 4.27 26.17 4.27
N PRO A 284 3.04 25.67 4.46
CA PRO A 284 2.73 24.26 4.26
C PRO A 284 3.07 23.79 2.84
N PHE A 285 3.76 22.66 2.75
CA PHE A 285 4.14 22.06 1.48
C PHE A 285 3.92 20.54 1.47
N ARG A 286 3.87 19.97 0.27
CA ARG A 286 3.99 18.53 0.05
C ARG A 286 5.30 18.24 -0.66
N VAL A 287 5.91 17.10 -0.39
CA VAL A 287 7.16 16.71 -1.07
C VAL A 287 6.82 16.12 -2.43
N CYS A 288 7.41 16.67 -3.50
CA CYS A 288 7.40 16.05 -4.83
C CYS A 288 8.24 14.78 -4.80
N VAL A 289 7.65 13.61 -5.00
CA VAL A 289 8.39 12.33 -4.98
C VAL A 289 9.30 12.17 -6.22
N GLY A 290 9.00 12.88 -7.31
CA GLY A 290 9.81 12.88 -8.53
C GLY A 290 11.15 13.59 -8.36
N SER A 291 11.13 14.83 -7.85
CA SER A 291 12.30 15.69 -7.70
C SER A 291 12.85 15.78 -6.27
N LEU A 292 12.13 15.27 -5.27
CA LEU A 292 12.41 15.42 -3.84
C LEU A 292 12.57 16.90 -3.44
N THR A 293 11.65 17.74 -3.91
CA THR A 293 11.58 19.20 -3.62
C THR A 293 10.20 19.54 -3.07
N PRO A 294 10.03 20.66 -2.36
CA PRO A 294 8.75 21.04 -1.81
C PRO A 294 7.82 21.53 -2.93
N ILE A 295 6.53 21.34 -2.73
CA ILE A 295 5.46 21.93 -3.51
C ILE A 295 4.60 22.72 -2.52
N TYR A 296 4.83 24.02 -2.47
CA TYR A 296 4.14 24.93 -1.55
C TYR A 296 2.68 25.11 -1.93
N LYS A 297 1.87 25.45 -0.93
CA LYS A 297 0.43 25.71 -1.09
C LYS A 297 0.18 26.74 -2.20
N GLY A 298 -0.76 26.44 -3.09
CA GLY A 298 -1.10 27.26 -4.25
C GLY A 298 -0.38 26.87 -5.55
N SER A 299 0.67 26.06 -5.47
CA SER A 299 1.30 25.49 -6.67
C SER A 299 0.48 24.33 -7.24
N PRO A 300 0.49 24.11 -8.56
CA PRO A 300 -0.21 22.99 -9.17
C PRO A 300 0.40 21.66 -8.71
N ILE A 301 -0.46 20.72 -8.29
CA ILE A 301 -0.09 19.38 -7.85
C ILE A 301 -0.79 18.35 -8.71
N VAL A 302 -0.04 17.31 -9.07
CA VAL A 302 -0.58 16.06 -9.61
C VAL A 302 -0.27 14.95 -8.60
N ALA A 303 -1.20 14.03 -8.39
CA ALA A 303 -1.04 12.96 -7.39
C ALA A 303 -1.00 11.58 -8.06
N CYS A 304 -0.34 10.64 -7.38
CA CYS A 304 -0.51 9.22 -7.67
C CYS A 304 -1.93 8.77 -7.27
N PRO A 305 -2.74 8.16 -8.16
CA PRO A 305 -4.10 7.73 -7.81
C PRO A 305 -4.15 6.66 -6.71
N TYR A 306 -3.06 5.89 -6.55
CA TYR A 306 -2.97 4.85 -5.54
C TYR A 306 -2.51 5.38 -4.18
N THR A 307 -1.29 5.92 -4.11
CA THR A 307 -0.66 6.34 -2.83
C THR A 307 -0.97 7.78 -2.44
N ASN A 308 -1.64 8.54 -3.32
CA ASN A 308 -1.89 9.98 -3.17
C ASN A 308 -0.63 10.85 -2.99
N VAL A 309 0.58 10.32 -3.21
CA VAL A 309 1.82 11.11 -3.07
C VAL A 309 1.87 12.20 -4.14
N ALA A 310 2.44 13.35 -3.78
CA ALA A 310 2.45 14.54 -4.63
C ALA A 310 3.58 14.52 -5.65
N TYR A 311 3.29 15.09 -6.81
CA TYR A 311 4.22 15.36 -7.90
C TYR A 311 3.99 16.75 -8.46
N LYS A 312 5.06 17.35 -8.98
CA LYS A 312 4.97 18.50 -9.87
C LYS A 312 4.31 18.08 -11.20
N PRO A 313 3.63 18.98 -11.92
CA PRO A 313 2.92 18.65 -13.17
C PRO A 313 3.81 18.04 -14.26
N GLU A 314 5.11 18.35 -14.25
CA GLU A 314 6.11 17.80 -15.17
C GLU A 314 6.24 16.26 -15.11
N PHE A 315 5.83 15.64 -14.00
CA PHE A 315 5.85 14.18 -13.83
C PHE A 315 4.51 13.51 -14.16
N LYS A 316 3.52 14.25 -14.70
CA LYS A 316 2.26 13.65 -15.16
C LYS A 316 2.56 12.56 -16.19
N ASP A 317 1.78 11.49 -16.15
CA ASP A 317 1.89 10.31 -17.02
C ASP A 317 3.14 9.44 -16.81
N SER A 318 4.05 9.82 -15.90
CA SER A 318 5.15 8.97 -15.48
C SER A 318 4.71 7.88 -14.49
N VAL A 319 5.52 6.82 -14.37
CA VAL A 319 5.31 5.80 -13.33
C VAL A 319 5.74 6.35 -11.98
N CYS A 320 4.85 6.27 -11.00
CA CYS A 320 5.08 6.73 -9.64
C CYS A 320 6.30 6.04 -9.02
N ARG A 321 7.29 6.82 -8.59
CA ARG A 321 8.52 6.33 -7.94
C ARG A 321 8.29 5.76 -6.54
N ALA A 322 7.22 6.17 -5.85
CA ALA A 322 6.90 5.64 -4.53
C ALA A 322 6.36 4.20 -4.58
N CYS A 323 5.34 3.93 -5.41
CA CYS A 323 4.77 2.58 -5.51
C CYS A 323 5.36 1.72 -6.63
N GLY A 324 5.99 2.34 -7.63
CA GLY A 324 6.58 1.65 -8.79
C GLY A 324 5.57 1.05 -9.77
N MET A 325 4.26 1.30 -9.60
CA MET A 325 3.19 0.61 -10.33
C MET A 325 2.21 1.55 -11.03
N ALA A 326 1.77 2.63 -10.35
CA ALA A 326 0.71 3.52 -10.81
C ALA A 326 1.21 4.65 -11.72
N GLN A 327 0.38 5.06 -12.68
CA GLN A 327 0.61 6.26 -13.50
C GLN A 327 0.19 7.52 -12.74
N VAL A 328 1.09 8.50 -12.67
CA VAL A 328 0.86 9.77 -11.97
C VAL A 328 -0.15 10.62 -12.73
N GLY A 329 -1.19 11.10 -12.04
CA GLY A 329 -2.20 11.99 -12.61
C GLY A 329 -3.32 11.30 -13.39
N LEU A 330 -3.37 9.97 -13.38
CA LEU A 330 -4.48 9.22 -13.95
C LEU A 330 -5.72 9.32 -13.04
N GLU A 331 -6.87 9.64 -13.62
CA GLU A 331 -8.15 9.66 -12.91
C GLU A 331 -8.67 8.24 -12.72
N THR A 332 -9.05 7.90 -11.49
CA THR A 332 -9.42 6.52 -11.12
C THR A 332 -10.59 6.51 -10.14
N LEU A 333 -11.21 5.35 -9.97
CA LEU A 333 -12.31 5.17 -9.03
C LEU A 333 -11.87 5.19 -7.56
N GLY A 334 -10.59 4.91 -7.30
CA GLY A 334 -10.04 4.67 -5.96
C GLY A 334 -9.96 3.18 -5.61
N LEU A 335 -9.21 2.88 -4.55
CA LEU A 335 -8.97 1.52 -4.07
C LEU A 335 -10.28 0.80 -3.69
N VAL A 336 -10.48 -0.39 -4.26
CA VAL A 336 -11.60 -1.30 -3.96
C VAL A 336 -11.08 -2.56 -3.28
N CYS A 337 -11.36 -2.72 -2.00
CA CYS A 337 -10.93 -3.88 -1.19
C CYS A 337 -12.09 -4.60 -0.50
N SER A 338 -13.35 -4.31 -0.87
CA SER A 338 -14.53 -4.99 -0.34
C SER A 338 -15.49 -5.36 -1.46
N ALA A 339 -16.06 -6.56 -1.38
CA ALA A 339 -17.10 -7.02 -2.29
C ALA A 339 -18.49 -6.43 -1.95
N VAL A 340 -18.65 -5.84 -0.76
CA VAL A 340 -19.88 -5.14 -0.38
C VAL A 340 -20.02 -3.92 -1.28
N LYS A 341 -21.09 -3.90 -2.10
CA LYS A 341 -21.49 -2.72 -2.88
C LYS A 341 -21.72 -1.58 -1.89
N THR A 342 -20.73 -0.72 -1.71
CA THR A 342 -20.92 0.57 -1.04
C THR A 342 -21.85 1.37 -1.94
N ARG A 343 -23.14 1.40 -1.59
CA ARG A 343 -24.07 2.38 -2.19
C ARG A 343 -23.47 3.75 -1.92
N ARG A 344 -23.21 4.49 -3.00
CA ARG A 344 -22.78 5.89 -2.95
C ARG A 344 -23.77 6.73 -2.18
#